data_AF-A0A818G892-F1
#
_entry.id   AF-A0A818G892-F1
#
_cell.length_a   1.000
_cell.length_b   1.000
_cell.length_c   1.000
_cell.angle_alpha   90.00
_cell.angle_beta   90.00
_cell.angle_gamma   90.00
#
_symmetry.space_group_name_H-M   'P 1'
#
loop_
_entity.id
_entity.type
_entity.pdbx_description
1 polymer ?
#
loop_
_entity_poly.entity_id
_entity_poly.type
_entity_poly.pdbx_seq_one_letter_code
_entity_poly.pdbx_strand_id
1 'polypeptide(L)'
;MSLYQYLLTAAKSSCIKFHARALSEVVKQFSKYSSHDELIEYSQRPIEYCYGYHMIEAGTSNNSTPINLIKIASDLRNQLLVRIAHCIGHFQSLPFLPAANPTLLSLHERYLKLFETLANFPIIKTNEDEEKLYNLIHMFTLQNNDIIGQLSIGCREAQKYFKSYRIMKEFLDNVLQNRLSMRLISEHYLELHKQQKKTTLDNNWCGAICMNFSPAKAVQQCIDDVASLCFETYSVVPYVQIENTMHNSLPYFPCVIQYILRELLKNSMRAIVENNKVLLGNMQHVKRFFNENRQDALCKILITSDPDDEHFTIAIQDQGGGIDESDEQLFRYMFTGDIKNEKADEETDVIADFQERIIES
;
A
#
# COMPACT_ATOMS: atom_id res chain seq x y z
N MET A 1 -19.99 -7.27 -21.30
CA MET A 1 -19.74 -6.36 -22.44
C MET A 1 -18.26 -6.09 -22.48
N SER A 2 -17.55 -6.55 -23.51
CA SER A 2 -16.12 -6.28 -23.62
C SER A 2 -15.89 -4.77 -23.69
N LEU A 3 -14.77 -4.28 -23.14
CA LEU A 3 -14.35 -2.88 -23.21
C LEU A 3 -14.43 -2.33 -24.65
N TYR A 4 -14.29 -3.22 -25.65
CA TYR A 4 -14.56 -3.00 -27.07
C TYR A 4 -15.97 -2.47 -27.36
N GLN A 5 -17.04 -3.09 -26.86
CA GLN A 5 -18.41 -2.62 -27.04
C GLN A 5 -18.64 -1.28 -26.32
N TYR A 6 -18.07 -1.10 -25.13
CA TYR A 6 -18.17 0.16 -24.38
C TYR A 6 -17.44 1.32 -25.08
N LEU A 7 -16.20 1.09 -25.53
CA LEU A 7 -15.37 2.06 -26.27
C LEU A 7 -15.95 2.38 -27.66
N LEU A 8 -16.52 1.39 -28.37
CA LEU A 8 -17.24 1.64 -29.63
C LEU A 8 -18.53 2.42 -29.44
N THR A 9 -19.25 2.19 -28.34
CA THR A 9 -20.49 2.91 -28.05
C THR A 9 -20.17 4.36 -27.65
N ALA A 10 -19.13 4.58 -26.84
CA ALA A 10 -18.63 5.90 -26.44
C ALA A 10 -18.06 6.72 -27.63
N ALA A 11 -17.36 6.06 -28.56
CA ALA A 11 -16.84 6.68 -29.78
C ALA A 11 -17.96 7.06 -30.78
N LYS A 12 -19.07 6.31 -30.81
CA LYS A 12 -20.25 6.65 -31.63
C LYS A 12 -21.03 7.84 -31.08
N SER A 13 -20.99 8.08 -29.76
CA SER A 13 -21.70 9.17 -29.10
C SER A 13 -20.94 10.51 -29.04
N SER A 14 -19.65 10.55 -29.38
CA SER A 14 -18.84 11.78 -29.32
C SER A 14 -18.27 12.18 -30.68
N CYS A 15 -18.60 13.38 -31.14
CA CYS A 15 -18.18 13.93 -32.43
C CYS A 15 -16.71 14.38 -32.41
N ILE A 16 -15.75 13.47 -32.17
CA ILE A 16 -14.32 13.79 -32.12
C ILE A 16 -13.55 12.85 -33.06
N LYS A 17 -13.52 13.21 -34.35
CA LYS A 17 -12.84 12.43 -35.41
C LYS A 17 -11.31 12.33 -35.25
N PHE A 18 -10.68 13.18 -34.42
CA PHE A 18 -9.23 13.19 -34.21
C PHE A 18 -8.72 12.14 -33.21
N HIS A 19 -9.57 11.65 -32.30
CA HIS A 19 -9.20 10.63 -31.30
C HIS A 19 -9.46 9.19 -31.75
N ALA A 20 -10.17 8.98 -32.87
CA ALA A 20 -10.58 7.67 -33.35
C ALA A 20 -9.41 6.74 -33.73
N ARG A 21 -8.25 7.30 -34.11
CA ARG A 21 -7.08 6.51 -34.53
C ARG A 21 -6.32 5.92 -33.34
N ALA A 22 -6.05 6.74 -32.32
CA ALA A 22 -5.49 6.29 -31.03
C ALA A 22 -6.46 5.33 -30.33
N LEU A 23 -7.77 5.63 -30.36
CA LEU A 23 -8.81 4.72 -29.86
C LEU A 23 -8.84 3.39 -30.60
N SER A 24 -8.68 3.38 -31.93
CA SER A 24 -8.60 2.14 -32.71
C SER A 24 -7.37 1.30 -32.33
N GLU A 25 -6.24 1.90 -31.96
CA GLU A 25 -5.04 1.16 -31.54
C GLU A 25 -5.20 0.58 -30.14
N VAL A 26 -5.67 1.39 -29.19
CA VAL A 26 -5.98 0.98 -27.81
C VAL A 26 -7.07 -0.11 -27.79
N VAL A 27 -8.12 0.03 -28.60
CA VAL A 27 -9.19 -0.98 -28.75
C VAL A 27 -8.69 -2.27 -29.42
N LYS A 28 -7.76 -2.17 -30.39
CA LYS A 28 -7.12 -3.35 -31.01
C LYS A 28 -6.16 -4.07 -30.06
N GLN A 29 -5.56 -3.36 -29.10
CA GLN A 29 -4.77 -3.98 -28.04
C GLN A 29 -5.67 -4.78 -27.09
N PHE A 30 -6.83 -4.25 -26.69
CA PHE A 30 -7.77 -4.99 -25.84
C PHE A 30 -8.35 -6.27 -26.46
N SER A 31 -8.47 -6.34 -27.79
CA SER A 31 -8.94 -7.53 -28.50
C SER A 31 -7.83 -8.54 -28.84
N LYS A 32 -6.56 -8.26 -28.52
CA LYS A 32 -5.41 -9.07 -28.94
C LYS A 32 -4.98 -10.14 -27.94
N TYR A 33 -5.57 -10.15 -26.76
CA TYR A 33 -5.11 -11.02 -25.68
C TYR A 33 -5.71 -12.43 -25.81
N SER A 34 -4.82 -13.42 -25.96
CA SER A 34 -5.16 -14.85 -26.14
C SER A 34 -5.86 -15.47 -24.93
N SER A 35 -5.88 -14.76 -23.80
CA SER A 35 -6.38 -15.19 -22.49
C SER A 35 -7.62 -14.42 -22.03
N HIS A 36 -8.35 -13.76 -22.96
CA HIS A 36 -9.55 -12.98 -22.61
C HIS A 36 -10.62 -13.83 -21.89
N ASP A 37 -10.81 -15.08 -22.32
CA ASP A 37 -11.78 -15.99 -21.70
C ASP A 37 -11.33 -16.43 -20.29
N GLU A 38 -10.05 -16.73 -20.10
CA GLU A 38 -9.48 -17.03 -18.78
C GLU A 38 -9.58 -15.82 -17.85
N LEU A 39 -9.29 -14.61 -18.34
CA LEU A 39 -9.43 -13.37 -17.56
C LEU A 39 -10.86 -13.20 -17.04
N ILE A 40 -11.87 -13.44 -17.90
CA ILE A 40 -13.28 -13.39 -17.50
C ILE A 40 -13.56 -14.46 -16.44
N GLU A 41 -13.09 -15.69 -16.63
CA GLU A 41 -13.28 -16.77 -15.68
C GLU A 41 -12.70 -16.43 -14.30
N TYR A 42 -11.45 -15.96 -14.23
CA TYR A 42 -10.80 -15.59 -12.98
C TYR A 42 -11.45 -14.37 -12.32
N SER A 43 -11.98 -13.42 -13.09
CA SER A 43 -12.69 -12.25 -12.55
C SER A 43 -14.02 -12.60 -11.86
N GLN A 44 -14.61 -13.75 -12.18
CA GLN A 44 -15.86 -14.21 -11.57
C GLN A 44 -15.63 -14.98 -10.26
N ARG A 45 -14.39 -15.45 -10.01
CA ARG A 45 -14.05 -16.16 -8.78
C ARG A 45 -13.96 -15.17 -7.61
N PRO A 46 -14.45 -15.52 -6.41
CA PRO A 46 -14.31 -14.67 -5.24
C PRO A 46 -12.84 -14.58 -4.81
N ILE A 47 -12.42 -13.42 -4.32
CA ILE A 47 -11.12 -13.28 -3.65
C ILE A 47 -11.22 -13.98 -2.30
N GLU A 48 -10.43 -15.02 -2.09
CA GLU A 48 -10.37 -15.72 -0.80
C GLU A 48 -9.57 -14.90 0.21
N TYR A 49 -10.10 -14.77 1.43
CA TYR A 49 -9.41 -14.10 2.53
C TYR A 49 -8.26 -14.96 3.04
N CYS A 50 -7.04 -14.47 2.89
CA CYS A 50 -5.85 -15.10 3.46
C CYS A 50 -5.67 -14.61 4.90
N TYR A 51 -6.32 -15.27 5.84
CA TYR A 51 -6.12 -14.99 7.26
C TYR A 51 -4.72 -15.44 7.70
N GLY A 52 -4.10 -14.65 8.59
CA GLY A 52 -2.75 -14.94 9.08
C GLY A 52 -2.61 -16.33 9.69
N TYR A 53 -3.62 -16.83 10.41
CA TYR A 53 -3.60 -18.17 10.99
C TYR A 53 -3.52 -19.28 9.92
N HIS A 54 -4.28 -19.19 8.82
CA HIS A 54 -4.17 -20.15 7.72
C HIS A 54 -2.79 -20.11 7.04
N MET A 55 -2.20 -18.93 6.94
CA MET A 55 -0.84 -18.76 6.36
C MET A 55 0.21 -19.37 7.29
N ILE A 56 0.06 -19.21 8.61
CA ILE A 56 0.91 -19.85 9.61
C ILE A 56 0.75 -21.37 9.53
N GLU A 57 -0.48 -21.90 9.55
CA GLU A 57 -0.74 -23.34 9.47
C GLU A 57 -0.11 -23.98 8.21
N ALA A 58 -0.22 -23.30 7.07
CA ALA A 58 0.39 -23.75 5.82
C ALA A 58 1.92 -23.69 5.83
N GLY A 59 2.50 -22.74 6.58
CA GLY A 59 3.95 -22.53 6.72
C GLY A 59 4.60 -23.25 7.90
N THR A 60 3.84 -23.76 8.86
CA THR A 60 4.35 -24.54 9.99
C THR A 60 4.53 -26.00 9.60
N SER A 61 5.76 -26.50 9.67
CA SER A 61 6.02 -27.93 9.59
C SER A 61 5.59 -28.58 10.90
N ASN A 62 4.56 -29.44 10.86
CA ASN A 62 4.23 -30.32 11.99
C ASN A 62 5.33 -31.39 12.10
N ASN A 63 6.50 -31.05 12.65
CA ASN A 63 7.62 -31.87 13.14
C ASN A 63 8.05 -33.15 12.37
N SER A 64 7.56 -33.42 11.15
CA SER A 64 7.88 -34.61 10.35
C SER A 64 7.63 -34.48 8.85
N THR A 65 6.97 -33.41 8.38
CA THR A 65 6.76 -33.15 6.95
C THR A 65 7.34 -31.80 6.53
N PRO A 66 8.20 -31.76 5.49
CA PRO A 66 8.70 -30.50 4.95
C PRO A 66 7.55 -29.66 4.36
N ILE A 67 7.67 -28.34 4.44
CA ILE A 67 6.72 -27.40 3.83
C ILE A 67 6.57 -27.74 2.35
N ASN A 68 5.33 -27.90 1.89
CA ASN A 68 5.04 -28.23 0.51
C ASN A 68 4.99 -26.94 -0.34
N LEU A 69 6.16 -26.40 -0.68
CA LEU A 69 6.27 -25.20 -1.52
C LEU A 69 5.60 -25.36 -2.88
N ILE A 70 5.56 -26.56 -3.46
CA ILE A 70 4.89 -26.82 -4.73
C ILE A 70 3.39 -26.52 -4.61
N LYS A 71 2.76 -26.98 -3.52
CA LYS A 71 1.35 -26.68 -3.24
C LYS A 71 1.15 -25.18 -3.00
N ILE A 72 1.96 -24.58 -2.12
CA ILE A 72 1.87 -23.15 -1.79
C ILE A 72 2.04 -22.28 -3.03
N ALA A 73 3.00 -22.61 -3.90
CA ALA A 73 3.25 -21.94 -5.18
C ALA A 73 2.07 -22.08 -6.14
N SER A 74 1.45 -23.27 -6.22
CA SER A 74 0.26 -23.49 -7.04
C SER A 74 -0.94 -22.69 -6.54
N ASP A 75 -1.17 -22.69 -5.22
CA ASP A 75 -2.24 -21.93 -4.58
C ASP A 75 -2.00 -20.42 -4.77
N LEU A 76 -0.77 -19.94 -4.56
CA LEU A 76 -0.38 -18.55 -4.79
C LEU A 76 -0.66 -18.11 -6.23
N ARG A 77 -0.23 -18.88 -7.23
CA ARG A 77 -0.47 -18.57 -8.64
C ARG A 77 -1.95 -18.37 -8.91
N ASN A 78 -2.79 -19.29 -8.42
CA ASN A 78 -4.24 -19.21 -8.60
C ASN A 78 -4.83 -17.98 -7.89
N GLN A 79 -4.42 -17.71 -6.65
CA GLN A 79 -4.87 -16.57 -5.85
C GLN A 79 -4.45 -15.22 -6.44
N LEU A 80 -3.26 -15.15 -7.05
CA LEU A 80 -2.79 -13.96 -7.77
C LEU A 80 -3.58 -13.74 -9.06
N LEU A 81 -3.85 -14.79 -9.85
CA LEU A 81 -4.64 -14.66 -11.09
C LEU A 81 -6.04 -14.08 -10.81
N VAL A 82 -6.73 -14.57 -9.76
CA VAL A 82 -8.01 -14.01 -9.32
C VAL A 82 -7.86 -12.53 -8.98
N ARG A 83 -6.91 -12.17 -8.10
CA ARG A 83 -6.69 -10.78 -7.66
C ARG A 83 -6.33 -9.85 -8.80
N ILE A 84 -5.46 -10.26 -9.71
CA ILE A 84 -5.08 -9.45 -10.88
C ILE A 84 -6.28 -9.26 -11.81
N ALA A 85 -7.10 -10.29 -12.02
CA ALA A 85 -8.31 -10.18 -12.83
C ALA A 85 -9.31 -9.17 -12.25
N HIS A 86 -9.53 -9.18 -10.93
CA HIS A 86 -10.33 -8.16 -10.24
C HIS A 86 -9.72 -6.76 -10.38
N CYS A 87 -8.40 -6.63 -10.23
CA CYS A 87 -7.69 -5.36 -10.40
C CYS A 87 -7.91 -4.78 -11.80
N ILE A 88 -7.72 -5.60 -12.84
CA ILE A 88 -8.00 -5.25 -14.23
C ILE A 88 -9.46 -4.81 -14.38
N GLY A 89 -10.40 -5.53 -13.77
CA GLY A 89 -11.81 -5.15 -13.72
C GLY A 89 -12.05 -3.75 -13.14
N HIS A 90 -11.36 -3.38 -12.07
CA HIS A 90 -11.46 -2.03 -11.49
C HIS A 90 -10.96 -0.95 -12.45
N PHE A 91 -9.84 -1.16 -13.14
CA PHE A 91 -9.37 -0.24 -14.19
C PHE A 91 -10.37 -0.12 -15.35
N GLN A 92 -10.97 -1.25 -15.75
CA GLN A 92 -11.98 -1.28 -16.82
C GLN A 92 -13.31 -0.63 -16.43
N SER A 93 -13.59 -0.49 -15.13
CA SER A 93 -14.77 0.19 -14.62
C SER A 93 -14.67 1.73 -14.63
N LEU A 94 -13.47 2.27 -14.87
CA LEU A 94 -13.26 3.71 -14.90
C LEU A 94 -14.06 4.39 -16.04
N PRO A 95 -14.54 5.63 -15.83
CA PRO A 95 -15.08 6.42 -16.92
C PRO A 95 -14.04 6.63 -18.02
N PHE A 96 -14.50 6.84 -19.25
CA PHE A 96 -13.63 6.90 -20.44
C PHE A 96 -12.46 7.89 -20.32
N LEU A 97 -12.72 9.12 -19.85
CA LEU A 97 -11.70 10.16 -19.79
C LEU A 97 -10.60 9.86 -18.75
N PRO A 98 -10.92 9.45 -17.49
CA PRO A 98 -9.93 8.91 -16.58
C PRO A 98 -9.17 7.69 -17.10
N ALA A 99 -9.88 6.72 -17.71
CA ALA A 99 -9.25 5.52 -18.24
C ALA A 99 -8.27 5.81 -19.40
N ALA A 100 -8.45 6.92 -20.11
CA ALA A 100 -7.56 7.37 -21.18
C ALA A 100 -6.34 8.16 -20.68
N ASN A 101 -6.20 8.40 -19.36
CA ASN A 101 -4.98 8.98 -18.81
C ASN A 101 -3.78 8.06 -19.10
N PRO A 102 -2.66 8.56 -19.64
CA PRO A 102 -1.52 7.73 -20.05
C PRO A 102 -0.94 6.89 -18.90
N THR A 103 -0.87 7.47 -17.70
CA THR A 103 -0.33 6.81 -16.51
C THR A 103 -1.24 5.68 -16.03
N LEU A 104 -2.55 5.92 -15.94
CA LEU A 104 -3.52 4.89 -15.58
C LEU A 104 -3.62 3.78 -16.63
N LEU A 105 -3.53 4.13 -17.91
CA LEU A 105 -3.51 3.16 -19.01
C LEU A 105 -2.26 2.27 -18.96
N SER A 106 -1.08 2.85 -18.72
CA SER A 106 0.18 2.12 -18.55
C SER A 106 0.10 1.12 -17.38
N LEU A 107 -0.47 1.54 -16.25
CA LEU A 107 -0.70 0.64 -15.11
C LEU A 107 -1.65 -0.51 -15.46
N HIS A 108 -2.72 -0.23 -16.19
CA HIS A 108 -3.64 -1.26 -16.66
C HIS A 108 -2.96 -2.28 -17.59
N GLU A 109 -2.17 -1.82 -18.57
CA GLU A 109 -1.40 -2.69 -19.48
C GLU A 109 -0.40 -3.58 -18.74
N ARG A 110 0.21 -3.04 -17.69
CA ARG A 110 1.13 -3.76 -16.84
C ARG A 110 0.46 -4.88 -16.05
N TYR A 111 -0.73 -4.63 -15.49
CA TYR A 111 -1.53 -5.69 -14.85
C TYR A 111 -1.99 -6.76 -15.86
N LEU A 112 -2.36 -6.36 -17.08
CA LEU A 112 -2.68 -7.30 -18.16
C LEU A 112 -1.47 -8.20 -18.48
N LYS A 113 -0.29 -7.62 -18.72
CA LYS A 113 0.93 -8.38 -18.98
C LYS A 113 1.28 -9.34 -17.85
N LEU A 114 1.10 -8.89 -16.60
CA LEU A 114 1.29 -9.72 -15.42
C LEU A 114 0.32 -10.92 -15.41
N PHE A 115 -0.97 -10.68 -15.68
CA PHE A 115 -1.97 -11.74 -15.79
C PHE A 115 -1.58 -12.76 -16.85
N GLU A 116 -1.24 -12.31 -18.07
CA GLU A 116 -0.87 -13.20 -19.17
C GLU A 116 0.37 -14.04 -18.84
N THR A 117 1.37 -13.43 -18.21
CA THR A 117 2.60 -14.14 -17.86
C THR A 117 2.34 -15.24 -16.82
N LEU A 118 1.48 -14.97 -15.83
CA LEU A 118 1.10 -15.95 -14.81
C LEU A 118 0.14 -17.01 -15.35
N ALA A 119 -0.79 -16.64 -16.22
CA ALA A 119 -1.76 -17.55 -16.82
C ALA A 119 -1.06 -18.59 -17.69
N ASN A 120 -0.12 -18.13 -18.53
CA ASN A 120 0.71 -19.00 -19.37
C ASN A 120 1.81 -19.74 -18.61
N PHE A 121 1.98 -19.48 -17.31
CA PHE A 121 2.96 -20.22 -16.49
C PHE A 121 2.53 -21.69 -16.38
N PRO A 122 3.45 -22.66 -16.64
CA PRO A 122 3.11 -24.08 -16.63
C PRO A 122 2.66 -24.57 -15.25
N ILE A 123 1.96 -25.70 -15.22
CA ILE A 123 1.54 -26.34 -13.96
C ILE A 123 2.77 -26.69 -13.14
N ILE A 124 2.84 -26.17 -11.91
CA ILE A 124 3.95 -26.38 -10.98
C ILE A 124 3.87 -27.79 -10.42
N LYS A 125 4.84 -28.65 -10.78
CA LYS A 125 4.90 -30.05 -10.31
C LYS A 125 6.23 -30.42 -9.70
N THR A 126 7.29 -29.70 -10.06
CA THR A 126 8.65 -29.97 -9.62
C THR A 126 9.21 -28.78 -8.83
N ASN A 127 10.29 -29.02 -8.08
CA ASN A 127 11.03 -27.94 -7.42
C ASN A 127 11.63 -26.96 -8.43
N GLU A 128 11.94 -27.39 -9.66
CA GLU A 128 12.44 -26.49 -10.70
C GLU A 128 11.35 -25.54 -11.20
N ASP A 129 10.10 -26.02 -11.31
CA ASP A 129 8.95 -25.16 -11.66
C ASP A 129 8.65 -24.16 -10.55
N GLU A 130 8.75 -24.60 -9.29
CA GLU A 130 8.60 -23.75 -8.11
C GLU A 130 9.66 -22.64 -8.08
N GLU A 131 10.93 -22.97 -8.34
CA GLU A 131 12.02 -22.00 -8.42
C GLU A 131 11.79 -20.98 -9.55
N LYS A 132 11.27 -21.43 -10.71
CA LYS A 132 10.90 -20.54 -11.81
C LYS A 132 9.77 -19.57 -11.39
N LEU A 133 8.78 -20.04 -10.64
CA LEU A 133 7.72 -19.18 -10.11
C LEU A 133 8.28 -18.19 -9.08
N TYR A 134 9.12 -18.63 -8.15
CA TYR A 134 9.79 -17.77 -7.18
C TYR A 134 10.47 -16.58 -7.87
N ASN A 135 11.29 -16.85 -8.88
CA ASN A 135 11.99 -15.81 -9.63
C ASN A 135 11.01 -14.85 -10.34
N LEU A 136 9.93 -15.39 -10.90
CA LEU A 136 8.89 -14.60 -11.55
C LEU A 136 8.18 -13.65 -10.56
N ILE A 137 7.73 -14.16 -9.42
CA ILE A 137 7.04 -13.38 -8.37
C ILE A 137 7.98 -12.35 -7.73
N HIS A 138 9.24 -12.71 -7.52
CA HIS A 138 10.25 -11.79 -7.01
C HIS A 138 10.46 -10.61 -7.97
N MET A 139 10.63 -10.89 -9.27
CA MET A 139 10.74 -9.87 -10.30
C MET A 139 9.50 -8.97 -10.37
N PHE A 140 8.30 -9.53 -10.29
CA PHE A 140 7.07 -8.74 -10.30
C PHE A 140 6.93 -7.85 -9.08
N THR A 141 7.30 -8.35 -7.89
CA THR A 141 7.26 -7.56 -6.66
C THR A 141 8.17 -6.35 -6.78
N LEU A 142 9.42 -6.55 -7.24
CA LEU A 142 10.40 -5.47 -7.44
C LEU A 142 9.96 -4.46 -8.48
N GLN A 143 9.45 -4.93 -9.63
CA GLN A 143 8.96 -4.04 -10.65
C GLN A 143 7.85 -3.16 -10.06
N ASN A 144 6.86 -3.75 -9.36
CA ASN A 144 5.59 -3.13 -8.95
C ASN A 144 5.68 -2.21 -7.71
N ASN A 145 6.87 -1.80 -7.29
CA ASN A 145 7.07 -0.90 -6.16
C ASN A 145 6.53 0.52 -6.42
N ASP A 146 6.69 1.03 -7.63
CA ASP A 146 6.30 2.40 -8.04
C ASP A 146 4.79 2.59 -8.28
N ILE A 147 4.00 1.52 -8.26
CA ILE A 147 2.57 1.55 -8.64
C ILE A 147 1.78 2.57 -7.83
N ILE A 148 2.02 2.71 -6.52
CA ILE A 148 1.27 3.66 -5.68
C ILE A 148 1.54 5.11 -6.13
N GLY A 149 2.80 5.44 -6.41
CA GLY A 149 3.19 6.75 -6.93
C GLY A 149 2.56 7.04 -8.28
N GLN A 150 2.66 6.08 -9.21
CA GLN A 150 2.04 6.19 -10.54
C GLN A 150 0.51 6.31 -10.46
N LEU A 151 -0.14 5.56 -9.56
CA LEU A 151 -1.58 5.63 -9.36
C LEU A 151 -2.01 7.00 -8.83
N SER A 152 -1.23 7.55 -7.88
CA SER A 152 -1.40 8.90 -7.34
C SER A 152 -1.26 9.95 -8.45
N ILE A 153 -0.19 9.90 -9.26
CA ILE A 153 0.03 10.80 -10.40
C ILE A 153 -1.13 10.71 -11.41
N GLY A 154 -1.48 9.51 -11.86
CA GLY A 154 -2.54 9.32 -12.86
C GLY A 154 -3.92 9.78 -12.36
N CYS A 155 -4.25 9.54 -11.09
CA CYS A 155 -5.50 10.01 -10.51
C CYS A 155 -5.52 11.53 -10.33
N ARG A 156 -4.40 12.15 -9.98
CA ARG A 156 -4.24 13.62 -9.89
C ARG A 156 -4.49 14.27 -11.24
N GLU A 157 -3.80 13.81 -12.28
CA GLU A 157 -3.91 14.31 -13.65
C GLU A 157 -5.32 14.14 -14.20
N ALA A 158 -5.97 13.04 -13.85
CA ALA A 158 -7.31 12.71 -14.32
C ALA A 158 -8.44 13.24 -13.41
N GLN A 159 -8.13 13.90 -12.30
CA GLN A 159 -9.09 14.24 -11.23
C GLN A 159 -10.32 14.98 -11.74
N LYS A 160 -10.11 15.98 -12.60
CA LYS A 160 -11.18 16.80 -13.20
C LYS A 160 -12.11 16.03 -14.15
N TYR A 161 -11.70 14.84 -14.59
CA TYR A 161 -12.48 14.01 -15.51
C TYR A 161 -13.32 12.94 -14.82
N PHE A 162 -13.15 12.75 -13.50
CA PHE A 162 -14.06 11.94 -12.71
C PHE A 162 -15.39 12.68 -12.51
N LYS A 163 -16.52 12.00 -12.74
CA LYS A 163 -17.86 12.59 -12.56
C LYS A 163 -18.12 13.00 -11.11
N SER A 164 -17.53 12.28 -10.15
CA SER A 164 -17.58 12.59 -8.73
C SER A 164 -16.35 12.04 -8.03
N TYR A 165 -15.98 12.64 -6.90
CA TYR A 165 -14.90 12.14 -6.05
C TYR A 165 -15.16 10.71 -5.55
N ARG A 166 -16.43 10.35 -5.33
CA ARG A 166 -16.83 9.00 -4.90
C ARG A 166 -16.34 7.92 -5.87
N ILE A 167 -16.44 8.12 -7.18
CA ILE A 167 -15.97 7.14 -8.18
C ILE A 167 -14.45 6.97 -8.12
N MET A 168 -13.71 8.07 -7.96
CA MET A 168 -12.25 8.02 -7.78
C MET A 168 -11.90 7.27 -6.49
N LYS A 169 -12.58 7.60 -5.38
CA LYS A 169 -12.35 6.97 -4.08
C LYS A 169 -12.61 5.46 -4.15
N GLU A 170 -13.76 5.04 -4.68
CA GLU A 170 -14.09 3.62 -4.84
C GLU A 170 -13.07 2.89 -5.71
N PHE A 171 -12.59 3.52 -6.79
CA PHE A 171 -11.51 2.96 -7.61
C PHE A 171 -10.21 2.79 -6.83
N LEU A 172 -9.75 3.85 -6.13
CA LEU A 172 -8.52 3.83 -5.34
C LEU A 172 -8.58 2.83 -4.18
N ASP A 173 -9.67 2.83 -3.40
CA ASP A 173 -9.91 1.89 -2.31
C ASP A 173 -9.73 0.45 -2.81
N ASN A 174 -10.41 0.10 -3.91
CA ASN A 174 -10.39 -1.25 -4.48
C ASN A 174 -9.00 -1.65 -5.01
N VAL A 175 -8.35 -0.77 -5.78
CA VAL A 175 -7.02 -1.08 -6.35
C VAL A 175 -5.96 -1.18 -5.25
N LEU A 176 -5.97 -0.28 -4.27
CA LEU A 176 -5.00 -0.28 -3.17
C LEU A 176 -5.21 -1.48 -2.23
N GLN A 177 -6.46 -1.82 -1.89
CA GLN A 177 -6.77 -3.00 -1.08
C GLN A 177 -6.33 -4.29 -1.78
N ASN A 178 -6.65 -4.43 -3.07
CA ASN A 178 -6.27 -5.60 -3.85
C ASN A 178 -4.73 -5.70 -3.99
N ARG A 179 -4.06 -4.56 -4.21
CA ARG A 179 -2.59 -4.49 -4.26
C ARG A 179 -1.96 -4.90 -2.93
N LEU A 180 -2.47 -4.41 -1.80
CA LEU A 180 -1.97 -4.82 -0.48
C LEU A 180 -2.13 -6.33 -0.31
N SER A 181 -3.28 -6.90 -0.68
CA SER A 181 -3.51 -8.34 -0.61
C SER A 181 -2.51 -9.13 -1.46
N MET A 182 -2.29 -8.74 -2.72
CA MET A 182 -1.30 -9.36 -3.61
C MET A 182 0.12 -9.28 -3.05
N ARG A 183 0.49 -8.13 -2.48
CA ARG A 183 1.82 -7.91 -1.89
C ARG A 183 2.04 -8.84 -0.70
N LEU A 184 1.08 -8.94 0.23
CA LEU A 184 1.21 -9.78 1.42
C LEU A 184 1.37 -11.26 1.10
N ILE A 185 0.54 -11.82 0.21
CA ILE A 185 0.64 -13.24 -0.15
C ILE A 185 1.93 -13.55 -0.94
N SER A 186 2.39 -12.59 -1.77
CA SER A 186 3.63 -12.74 -2.53
C SER A 186 4.84 -12.68 -1.61
N GLU A 187 4.94 -11.67 -0.75
CA GLU A 187 6.03 -11.52 0.21
C GLU A 187 6.11 -12.71 1.16
N HIS A 188 4.96 -13.20 1.66
CA HIS A 188 4.94 -14.36 2.53
C HIS A 188 5.51 -15.61 1.84
N TYR A 189 5.10 -15.88 0.60
CA TYR A 189 5.66 -16.99 -0.19
C TYR A 189 7.17 -16.83 -0.45
N LEU A 190 7.61 -15.62 -0.85
CA LEU A 190 9.02 -15.34 -1.10
C LEU A 190 9.87 -15.60 0.16
N GLU A 191 9.38 -15.20 1.33
CA GLU A 191 10.07 -15.46 2.60
C GLU A 191 10.04 -16.93 3.01
N LEU A 192 8.92 -17.65 2.81
CA LEU A 192 8.87 -19.10 3.04
C LEU A 192 9.89 -19.85 2.18
N HIS A 193 9.98 -19.49 0.90
CA HIS A 193 10.95 -20.07 -0.02
C HIS A 193 12.40 -19.83 0.47
N LYS A 194 12.71 -18.61 0.92
CA LYS A 194 14.04 -18.28 1.48
C LYS A 194 14.33 -19.05 2.77
N GLN A 195 13.34 -19.19 3.65
CA GLN A 195 13.47 -19.92 4.91
C GLN A 195 13.76 -21.40 4.69
N GLN A 196 13.11 -22.04 3.71
CA GLN A 196 13.36 -23.44 3.39
C GLN A 196 14.77 -23.73 2.85
N LYS A 197 15.43 -22.73 2.25
CA LYS A 197 16.83 -22.84 1.80
C LYS A 197 17.85 -22.64 2.92
N LYS A 198 17.45 -22.07 4.06
CA LYS A 198 18.35 -21.85 5.21
C LYS A 198 18.54 -23.16 5.98
N THR A 199 19.77 -23.41 6.42
CA THR A 199 20.11 -24.57 7.26
C THR A 199 19.66 -24.40 8.72
N THR A 200 19.45 -23.15 9.18
CA THR A 200 18.95 -22.83 10.52
C THR A 200 17.48 -22.43 10.45
N LEU A 201 16.64 -23.10 11.24
CA LEU A 201 15.25 -22.73 11.44
C LEU A 201 15.18 -21.50 12.34
N ASP A 202 14.72 -20.37 11.79
CA ASP A 202 14.34 -19.21 12.59
C ASP A 202 12.87 -19.38 13.01
N ASN A 203 12.67 -19.95 14.19
CA ASN A 203 11.33 -20.23 14.72
C ASN A 203 10.53 -18.95 15.04
N ASN A 204 11.14 -17.77 14.94
CA ASN A 204 10.45 -16.51 15.16
C ASN A 204 9.69 -16.01 13.92
N TRP A 205 9.89 -16.64 12.76
CA TRP A 205 9.26 -16.22 11.50
C TRP A 205 8.59 -17.37 10.77
N CYS A 206 7.41 -17.10 10.23
CA CYS A 206 6.70 -17.98 9.31
C CYS A 206 6.39 -17.20 8.02
N GLY A 207 7.22 -17.39 6.99
CA GLY A 207 7.25 -16.50 5.84
C GLY A 207 7.46 -15.05 6.28
N ALA A 208 6.57 -14.15 5.86
CA ALA A 208 6.61 -12.73 6.23
C ALA A 208 5.94 -12.41 7.59
N ILE A 209 5.47 -13.40 8.33
CA ILE A 209 4.80 -13.22 9.62
C ILE A 209 5.82 -13.38 10.75
N CYS A 210 5.91 -12.37 11.62
CA CYS A 210 6.70 -12.46 12.85
C CYS A 210 5.83 -13.10 13.94
N MET A 211 6.23 -14.27 14.43
CA MET A 211 5.46 -15.06 15.38
C MET A 211 5.41 -14.42 16.77
N ASN A 212 6.48 -13.74 17.18
CA ASN A 212 6.54 -12.98 18.42
C ASN A 212 6.64 -11.48 18.13
N PHE A 213 5.68 -10.94 17.38
CA PHE A 213 5.67 -9.51 17.07
C PHE A 213 5.44 -8.68 18.34
N SER A 214 6.28 -7.66 18.51
CA SER A 214 6.19 -6.71 19.63
C SER A 214 5.80 -5.33 19.08
N PRO A 215 4.56 -4.88 19.33
CA PRO A 215 4.12 -3.55 18.92
C PRO A 215 5.01 -2.44 19.49
N ALA A 216 5.47 -2.57 20.73
CA ALA A 216 6.36 -1.59 21.36
C ALA A 216 7.68 -1.44 20.60
N LYS A 217 8.30 -2.54 20.16
CA LYS A 217 9.52 -2.48 19.34
C LYS A 217 9.25 -1.85 17.97
N ALA A 218 8.14 -2.21 17.34
CA ALA A 218 7.76 -1.66 16.04
C ALA A 218 7.50 -0.15 16.12
N VAL A 219 6.80 0.31 17.16
CA VAL A 219 6.56 1.72 17.45
C VAL A 219 7.87 2.46 17.69
N GLN A 220 8.77 1.94 18.53
CA GLN A 220 10.06 2.58 18.78
C GLN A 220 10.87 2.75 17.49
N GLN A 221 10.94 1.70 16.66
CA GLN A 221 11.63 1.78 15.37
C GLN A 221 11.01 2.84 14.45
N CYS A 222 9.68 2.92 14.37
CA CYS A 222 9.01 3.94 13.56
C CYS A 222 9.23 5.35 14.10
N ILE A 223 9.32 5.54 15.43
CA ILE A 223 9.70 6.83 16.02
C ILE A 223 11.10 7.22 15.57
N ASP A 224 12.07 6.31 15.64
CA ASP A 224 13.46 6.60 15.25
C ASP A 224 13.58 6.94 13.75
N ASP A 225 12.87 6.19 12.90
CA ASP A 225 12.80 6.42 11.45
C ASP A 225 12.22 7.82 11.15
N VAL A 226 11.07 8.14 11.74
CA VAL A 226 10.37 9.42 11.49
C VAL A 226 11.07 10.59 12.17
N ALA A 227 11.71 10.38 13.31
CA ALA A 227 12.53 11.39 14.00
C ALA A 227 13.68 11.88 13.11
N SER A 228 14.33 10.95 12.40
CA SER A 228 15.40 11.28 11.46
C SER A 228 14.88 12.21 10.35
N LEU A 229 13.74 11.86 9.75
CA LEU A 229 13.08 12.68 8.73
C LEU A 229 12.63 14.04 9.28
N CYS A 230 12.01 14.07 10.46
CA CYS A 230 11.57 15.31 11.12
C CYS A 230 12.76 16.23 11.42
N PHE A 231 13.89 15.68 11.84
CA PHE A 231 15.10 16.45 12.08
C PHE A 231 15.68 17.03 10.79
N GLU A 232 15.71 16.27 9.71
CA GLU A 232 16.16 16.78 8.41
C GLU A 232 15.30 17.95 7.93
N THR A 233 13.98 17.88 8.11
CA THR A 233 13.03 18.90 7.64
C THR A 233 12.97 20.12 8.55
N TYR A 234 12.89 19.94 9.87
CA TYR A 234 12.61 21.03 10.82
C TYR A 234 13.79 21.34 11.78
N SER A 235 14.84 20.53 11.76
CA SER A 235 15.95 20.53 12.75
C SER A 235 15.52 20.41 14.22
N VAL A 236 14.32 19.89 14.46
CA VAL A 236 13.76 19.58 15.78
C VAL A 236 13.01 18.26 15.69
N VAL A 237 12.88 17.57 16.83
CA VAL A 237 12.12 16.32 16.94
C VAL A 237 11.27 16.38 18.20
N PRO A 238 9.94 16.23 18.12
CA PRO A 238 9.09 16.11 19.30
C PRO A 238 9.43 14.88 20.12
N TYR A 239 9.46 15.03 21.46
CA TYR A 239 9.59 13.86 22.32
C TYR A 239 8.30 13.04 22.30
N VAL A 240 8.46 11.74 22.03
CA VAL A 240 7.37 10.76 21.98
C VAL A 240 7.53 9.78 23.14
N GLN A 241 6.53 9.70 24.00
CA GLN A 241 6.50 8.76 25.11
C GLN A 241 5.68 7.52 24.75
N ILE A 242 6.22 6.33 25.00
CA ILE A 242 5.53 5.05 24.82
C ILE A 242 5.06 4.52 26.19
N GLU A 243 3.77 4.25 26.31
CA GLU A 243 3.16 3.54 27.43
C GLU A 243 2.68 2.18 26.92
N ASN A 244 3.34 1.09 27.34
CA ASN A 244 2.99 -0.26 26.92
C ASN A 244 2.48 -1.09 28.09
N THR A 245 1.24 -1.54 27.98
CA THR A 245 0.56 -2.44 28.93
C THR A 245 0.37 -3.84 28.37
N MET A 246 0.73 -4.08 27.10
CA MET A 246 0.65 -5.40 26.47
C MET A 246 1.72 -6.33 27.05
N HIS A 247 1.30 -7.54 27.44
CA HIS A 247 2.18 -8.54 28.03
C HIS A 247 2.59 -9.66 27.07
N ASN A 248 1.68 -10.07 26.20
CA ASN A 248 1.87 -11.18 25.26
C ASN A 248 2.20 -10.65 23.86
N SER A 249 3.01 -11.39 23.10
CA SER A 249 3.25 -11.11 21.68
C SER A 249 2.22 -11.84 20.82
N LEU A 250 1.82 -11.24 19.71
CA LEU A 250 0.88 -11.84 18.75
C LEU A 250 1.53 -11.99 17.37
N PRO A 251 1.24 -13.04 16.60
CA PRO A 251 1.74 -13.14 15.24
C PRO A 251 1.19 -12.02 14.35
N TYR A 252 2.05 -11.28 13.64
CA TYR A 252 1.60 -10.20 12.77
C TYR A 252 2.54 -9.98 11.57
N PHE A 253 2.06 -9.26 10.55
CA PHE A 253 2.86 -8.73 9.43
C PHE A 253 3.50 -7.40 9.82
N PRO A 254 4.81 -7.35 10.17
CA PRO A 254 5.40 -6.12 10.70
C PRO A 254 5.37 -4.97 9.70
N CYS A 255 5.54 -5.27 8.40
CA CYS A 255 5.56 -4.28 7.33
C CYS A 255 4.28 -3.45 7.25
N VAL A 256 3.11 -4.05 7.51
CA VAL A 256 1.80 -3.37 7.47
C VAL A 256 1.69 -2.37 8.62
N ILE A 257 2.00 -2.81 9.85
CA ILE A 257 1.93 -1.97 11.04
C ILE A 257 2.93 -0.83 10.94
N GLN A 258 4.16 -1.13 10.55
CA GLN A 258 5.21 -0.11 10.42
C GLN A 258 4.86 0.94 9.36
N TYR A 259 4.22 0.56 8.24
CA TYR A 259 3.73 1.52 7.27
C TYR A 259 2.70 2.48 7.89
N ILE A 260 1.67 1.94 8.55
CA ILE A 260 0.62 2.74 9.20
C ILE A 260 1.23 3.68 10.26
N LEU A 261 2.11 3.14 11.11
CA LEU A 261 2.75 3.91 12.18
C LEU A 261 3.61 5.04 11.63
N ARG A 262 4.43 4.81 10.59
CA ARG A 262 5.23 5.87 9.97
C ARG A 262 4.35 6.99 9.42
N GLU A 263 3.25 6.67 8.76
CA GLU A 263 2.31 7.68 8.25
C GLU A 263 1.68 8.52 9.36
N LEU A 264 1.18 7.86 10.42
CA LEU A 264 0.55 8.56 11.55
C LEU A 264 1.57 9.39 12.32
N LEU A 265 2.77 8.87 12.59
CA LEU A 265 3.81 9.58 13.34
C LEU A 265 4.33 10.80 12.59
N LYS A 266 4.48 10.74 11.26
CA LYS A 266 4.82 11.92 10.45
C LYS A 266 3.77 13.00 10.59
N ASN A 267 2.49 12.64 10.51
CA ASN A 267 1.40 13.59 10.65
C ASN A 267 1.41 14.23 12.04
N SER A 268 1.54 13.44 13.10
CA SER A 268 1.62 13.94 14.48
C SER A 268 2.85 14.84 14.69
N MET A 269 4.05 14.42 14.26
CA MET A 269 5.27 15.23 14.43
C MET A 269 5.20 16.54 13.64
N ARG A 270 4.72 16.48 12.39
CA ARG A 270 4.48 17.67 11.56
C ARG A 270 3.52 18.64 12.25
N ALA A 271 2.36 18.15 12.70
CA ALA A 271 1.36 18.97 13.35
C ALA A 271 1.90 19.65 14.62
N ILE A 272 2.64 18.92 15.47
CA ILE A 272 3.29 19.49 16.66
C ILE A 272 4.24 20.63 16.28
N VAL A 273 5.14 20.41 15.31
CA VAL A 273 6.16 21.39 14.95
C VAL A 273 5.52 22.62 14.29
N GLU A 274 4.62 22.42 13.34
CA GLU A 274 3.99 23.52 12.60
C GLU A 274 3.04 24.33 13.49
N ASN A 275 2.28 23.69 14.38
CA ASN A 275 1.44 24.39 15.36
C ASN A 275 2.31 25.26 16.30
N ASN A 276 3.44 24.73 16.78
CA ASN A 276 4.37 25.53 17.59
C ASN A 276 5.03 26.67 16.80
N LYS A 277 5.29 26.49 15.49
CA LYS A 277 5.76 27.57 14.61
C LYS A 277 4.73 28.70 14.54
N VAL A 278 3.44 28.37 14.44
CA VAL A 278 2.34 29.35 14.44
C VAL A 278 2.26 30.07 15.80
N LEU A 279 2.26 29.33 16.92
CA LEU A 279 2.13 29.89 18.26
C LEU A 279 3.32 30.77 18.67
N LEU A 280 4.54 30.39 18.28
CA LEU A 280 5.78 31.07 18.67
C LEU A 280 6.30 32.05 17.60
N GLY A 281 5.65 32.09 16.44
CA GLY A 281 5.89 33.01 15.33
C GLY A 281 7.07 32.69 14.42
N ASN A 282 8.07 31.92 14.86
CA ASN A 282 9.22 31.53 14.02
C ASN A 282 9.90 30.23 14.47
N MET A 283 10.69 29.63 13.58
CA MET A 283 11.38 28.36 13.82
C MET A 283 12.53 28.45 14.86
N GLN A 284 13.12 29.63 15.08
CA GLN A 284 14.17 29.79 16.10
C GLN A 284 13.59 29.66 17.51
N HIS A 285 12.40 30.22 17.75
CA HIS A 285 11.68 30.06 18.99
C HIS A 285 11.20 28.62 19.20
N VAL A 286 10.76 27.94 18.14
CA VAL A 286 10.45 26.50 18.19
C VAL A 286 11.68 25.70 18.63
N LYS A 287 12.85 25.91 18.00
CA LYS A 287 14.11 25.25 18.40
C LYS A 287 14.45 25.51 19.87
N ARG A 288 14.23 26.72 20.37
CA ARG A 288 14.43 27.05 21.78
C ARG A 288 13.46 26.32 22.70
N PHE A 289 12.16 26.33 22.37
CA PHE A 289 11.11 25.64 23.11
C PHE A 289 11.40 24.14 23.26
N PHE A 290 11.76 23.45 22.16
CA PHE A 290 12.08 22.02 22.20
C PHE A 290 13.36 21.74 22.98
N ASN A 291 14.33 22.66 22.98
CA ASN A 291 15.55 22.52 23.78
C ASN A 291 15.31 22.70 25.28
N GLU A 292 14.42 23.61 25.65
CA GLU A 292 14.06 23.86 27.06
C GLU A 292 13.13 22.76 27.61
N ASN A 293 12.31 22.14 26.75
CA ASN A 293 11.27 21.17 27.14
C ASN A 293 11.52 19.75 26.57
N ARG A 294 12.78 19.29 26.59
CA ARG A 294 13.17 17.98 26.00
C ARG A 294 12.49 16.76 26.63
N GLN A 295 11.95 16.89 27.83
CA GLN A 295 11.29 15.80 28.56
C GLN A 295 9.76 15.85 28.46
N ASP A 296 9.21 16.91 27.87
CA ASP A 296 7.77 17.07 27.76
C ASP A 296 7.26 16.19 26.62
N ALA A 297 6.43 15.20 26.97
CA ALA A 297 5.82 14.30 26.00
C ALA A 297 4.75 15.03 25.18
N LEU A 298 5.16 15.61 24.05
CA LEU A 298 4.28 16.28 23.08
C LEU A 298 3.47 15.29 22.24
N CYS A 299 3.90 14.02 22.22
CA CYS A 299 3.16 12.89 21.67
C CYS A 299 3.23 11.72 22.64
N LYS A 300 2.09 11.07 22.88
CA LYS A 300 1.96 9.88 23.71
C LYS A 300 1.42 8.73 22.88
N ILE A 301 2.03 7.57 23.01
CA ILE A 301 1.58 6.34 22.35
C ILE A 301 1.21 5.32 23.41
N LEU A 302 -0.06 4.93 23.44
CA LEU A 302 -0.58 3.89 24.31
C LEU A 302 -0.69 2.58 23.52
N ILE A 303 -0.10 1.52 24.07
CA ILE A 303 -0.19 0.16 23.55
C ILE A 303 -0.87 -0.70 24.61
N THR A 304 -1.99 -1.32 24.23
CA THR A 304 -2.79 -2.21 25.10
C THR A 304 -3.28 -3.41 24.29
N SER A 305 -3.47 -4.55 24.96
CA SER A 305 -4.26 -5.66 24.43
C SER A 305 -5.69 -5.63 24.97
N ASP A 306 -6.60 -6.32 24.30
CA ASP A 306 -7.92 -6.66 24.84
C ASP A 306 -7.80 -7.76 25.91
N PRO A 307 -8.83 -8.00 26.74
CA PRO A 307 -8.75 -8.96 27.85
C PRO A 307 -8.44 -10.40 27.43
N ASP A 308 -8.79 -10.76 26.20
CA ASP A 308 -8.59 -12.08 25.64
C ASP A 308 -7.24 -12.22 24.89
N ASP A 309 -6.44 -11.13 24.84
CA ASP A 309 -5.19 -11.01 24.08
C ASP A 309 -5.33 -11.44 22.61
N GLU A 310 -6.49 -11.23 21.99
CA GLU A 310 -6.74 -11.51 20.57
C GLU A 310 -6.43 -10.29 19.69
N HIS A 311 -6.58 -9.09 20.26
CA HIS A 311 -6.36 -7.83 19.57
C HIS A 311 -5.45 -6.92 20.38
N PHE A 312 -4.68 -6.09 19.68
CA PHE A 312 -3.94 -4.99 20.29
C PHE A 312 -4.37 -3.67 19.68
N THR A 313 -4.34 -2.62 20.50
CA THR A 313 -4.61 -1.25 20.12
C THR A 313 -3.34 -0.43 20.29
N ILE A 314 -3.01 0.37 19.27
CA ILE A 314 -1.99 1.42 19.35
C ILE A 314 -2.71 2.76 19.18
N ALA A 315 -2.79 3.55 20.24
CA ALA A 315 -3.37 4.89 20.20
C ALA A 315 -2.25 5.94 20.21
N ILE A 316 -2.28 6.86 19.24
CA ILE A 316 -1.32 7.97 19.13
C ILE A 316 -2.07 9.26 19.48
N GLN A 317 -1.58 9.98 20.47
CA GLN A 317 -2.14 11.24 20.94
C GLN A 317 -1.07 12.33 20.88
N ASP A 318 -1.27 13.34 20.03
CA ASP A 318 -0.37 14.48 19.91
C ASP A 318 -0.97 15.80 20.41
N GLN A 319 -0.10 16.78 20.62
CA GLN A 319 -0.46 18.17 20.95
C GLN A 319 -0.30 19.09 19.72
N GLY A 320 -0.66 18.58 18.53
CA GLY A 320 -0.49 19.25 17.24
C GLY A 320 -1.57 20.28 16.88
N GLY A 321 -2.46 20.65 17.81
CA GLY A 321 -3.52 21.65 17.58
C GLY A 321 -4.87 21.07 17.16
N GLY A 322 -4.93 19.78 16.81
CA GLY A 322 -6.17 19.06 16.50
C GLY A 322 -6.72 19.35 15.10
N ILE A 323 -7.80 18.63 14.75
CA ILE A 323 -8.53 18.75 13.48
C ILE A 323 -10.01 18.93 13.83
N ASP A 324 -10.73 19.74 13.06
CA ASP A 324 -12.18 19.90 13.21
C ASP A 324 -12.88 18.56 12.93
N GLU A 325 -13.72 18.10 13.85
CA GLU A 325 -14.45 16.83 13.73
C GLU A 325 -15.35 16.76 12.48
N SER A 326 -15.77 17.92 11.96
CA SER A 326 -16.60 18.02 10.76
C SER A 326 -15.81 17.92 9.45
N ASP A 327 -14.47 17.88 9.50
CA ASP A 327 -13.62 17.84 8.31
C ASP A 327 -13.54 16.43 7.70
N GLU A 328 -14.56 16.09 6.89
CA GLU A 328 -14.58 14.84 6.11
C GLU A 328 -13.47 14.78 5.03
N GLN A 329 -12.72 15.87 4.79
CA GLN A 329 -11.69 15.90 3.77
C GLN A 329 -10.42 15.14 4.17
N LEU A 330 -10.20 14.90 5.47
CA LEU A 330 -9.03 14.21 6.00
C LEU A 330 -8.78 12.85 5.33
N PHE A 331 -9.85 12.10 5.07
CA PHE A 331 -9.78 10.77 4.44
C PHE A 331 -9.85 10.82 2.91
N ARG A 332 -9.78 12.02 2.31
CA ARG A 332 -9.81 12.14 0.86
C ARG A 332 -8.42 11.89 0.27
N TYR A 333 -8.36 11.00 -0.71
CA TYR A 333 -7.16 10.85 -1.52
C TYR A 333 -6.79 12.17 -2.17
N MET A 334 -5.49 12.45 -2.22
CA MET A 334 -4.91 13.67 -2.80
C MET A 334 -5.28 14.95 -2.05
N PHE A 335 -5.91 14.84 -0.87
CA PHE A 335 -6.05 15.96 0.05
C PHE A 335 -4.84 16.03 0.97
N THR A 336 -4.29 17.23 1.12
CA THR A 336 -3.25 17.54 2.09
C THR A 336 -3.74 18.71 2.91
N GLY A 337 -3.77 18.53 4.24
CA GLY A 337 -4.11 19.62 5.14
C GLY A 337 -2.98 20.65 5.15
N ASP A 338 -3.17 21.77 4.45
CA ASP A 338 -2.32 22.93 4.66
C ASP A 338 -2.81 23.66 5.90
N ILE A 339 -1.91 23.81 6.89
CA ILE A 339 -2.12 24.76 7.98
C ILE A 339 -2.06 26.15 7.34
N LYS A 340 -3.25 26.70 7.06
CA LYS A 340 -3.49 27.98 6.38
C LYS A 340 -2.40 29.02 6.66
N ASN A 341 -1.48 29.19 5.72
CA ASN A 341 -0.68 30.40 5.57
C ASN A 341 -0.81 30.87 4.13
N GLU A 342 -1.61 31.92 3.92
CA GLU A 342 -1.90 32.55 2.62
C GLU A 342 -0.68 33.23 1.95
N LYS A 343 0.56 33.00 2.39
CA LYS A 343 1.76 33.56 1.76
C LYS A 343 3.00 32.69 1.99
N ALA A 344 3.30 31.76 1.09
CA ALA A 344 4.64 31.23 0.89
C ALA A 344 4.74 30.43 -0.43
N ASP A 345 4.80 31.13 -1.58
CA ASP A 345 4.99 30.53 -2.91
C ASP A 345 6.43 30.01 -3.16
N GLU A 346 7.26 29.84 -2.12
CA GLU A 346 8.62 29.28 -2.22
C GLU A 346 8.90 28.12 -1.24
N GLU A 347 7.98 27.79 -0.31
CA GLU A 347 8.19 26.72 0.71
C GLU A 347 7.41 25.42 0.42
N THR A 348 6.64 25.37 -0.67
CA THR A 348 5.85 24.21 -1.10
C THR A 348 6.71 22.98 -1.45
N ASP A 349 7.98 23.19 -1.82
CA ASP A 349 8.94 22.11 -2.13
C ASP A 349 9.36 21.30 -0.89
N VAL A 350 9.38 21.90 0.31
CA VAL A 350 9.80 21.21 1.54
C VAL A 350 8.70 20.28 2.07
N ILE A 351 7.43 20.67 1.87
CA ILE A 351 6.24 19.90 2.27
C ILE A 351 6.06 18.67 1.36
N ALA A 352 6.33 18.83 0.07
CA ALA A 352 6.34 17.73 -0.89
C ALA A 352 7.47 16.72 -0.58
N ASP A 353 8.69 17.18 -0.24
CA ASP A 353 9.83 16.29 0.08
C ASP A 353 9.62 15.46 1.36
N PHE A 354 8.95 16.02 2.39
CA PHE A 354 8.59 15.26 3.60
C PHE A 354 7.54 14.16 3.35
N GLN A 355 6.70 14.32 2.32
CA GLN A 355 5.63 13.38 1.96
C GLN A 355 6.01 12.42 0.82
N GLU A 356 6.86 12.80 -0.13
CA GLU A 356 7.21 11.97 -1.30
C GLU A 356 8.18 10.83 -0.98
N ARG A 357 8.98 10.95 0.09
CA ARG A 357 9.94 9.92 0.53
C ARG A 357 9.33 8.60 1.01
N ILE A 358 8.01 8.44 0.91
CA ILE A 358 7.24 7.22 1.26
C ILE A 358 7.30 6.15 0.16
N ILE A 359 7.48 6.55 -1.10
CA ILE A 359 7.24 5.61 -2.20
C ILE A 359 8.45 4.67 -2.43
N GLU A 360 9.61 4.97 -1.85
CA GLU A 360 10.88 4.27 -2.12
C GLU A 360 11.42 3.42 -0.95
N SER A 361 10.80 3.45 0.24
CA SER A 361 11.14 2.61 1.41
C SER A 361 10.08 1.56 1.68
#